data_AF-A0A380FN63-F1
#
_entry.id   AF-A0A380FN63-F1
#
_cell.length_a   1.000
_cell.length_b   1.000
_cell.length_c   1.000
_cell.angle_alpha   90.00
_cell.angle_beta   90.00
_cell.angle_gamma   90.00
#
_symmetry.space_group_name_H-M   'P 1'
#
loop_
_entity.id
_entity.type
_entity.pdbx_description
1 polymer ?
#
loop_
_entity_poly.entity_id
_entity_poly.type
_entity_poly.pdbx_seq_one_letter_code
_entity_poly.pdbx_strand_id
1 'polypeptide(L)'
;MSTLIKYLRSLIKVNTMKIDVAKGFRQCILMLIPLFVGYITNHFSTGLLIATGTLAHIYVFGGPAQAKLRVVLFSTVGLSIAMMLGTLTVNQPLIFGVLLLIITVIPYYIFSSLNIPGPSSIFFIVAFSLPINLPVAPEDALYRGLCMFIGGIIATLMVILTIAISRETAEMKAIKNDFNMIKQLVHNFDNPDAFQKASQFAVTAFRNSDNQLITSSTAKSKGSPRFQRILLLHNTAQGIFSELLELNEKKCTTIA
;
A
#
# COMPACT_ATOMS: atom_id res chain seq x y z
N MET A 1 13.77 25.89 -23.60
CA MET A 1 14.78 24.93 -23.10
C MET A 1 14.67 24.65 -21.59
N SER A 2 14.46 25.64 -20.71
CA SER A 2 14.50 25.43 -19.24
C SER A 2 13.31 24.65 -18.65
N THR A 3 12.12 24.70 -19.26
CA THR A 3 10.91 24.01 -18.78
C THR A 3 10.99 22.50 -18.95
N LEU A 4 11.52 22.02 -20.08
CA LEU A 4 11.68 20.59 -20.37
C LEU A 4 12.69 19.94 -19.40
N ILE A 5 13.80 20.63 -19.13
CA ILE A 5 14.81 20.17 -18.17
C ILE A 5 14.25 20.14 -16.74
N LYS A 6 13.46 21.15 -16.33
CA LYS A 6 12.76 21.14 -15.04
C LYS A 6 11.75 19.98 -14.95
N TYR A 7 11.03 19.69 -16.04
CA TYR A 7 10.08 18.58 -16.10
C TYR A 7 10.80 17.22 -15.99
N LEU A 8 11.86 16.98 -16.77
CA LEU A 8 12.68 15.77 -16.64
C LEU A 8 13.27 15.62 -15.23
N ARG A 9 13.76 16.72 -14.65
CA ARG A 9 14.30 16.71 -13.29
C ARG A 9 13.23 16.40 -12.25
N SER A 10 11.98 16.79 -12.50
CA SER A 10 10.81 16.41 -11.68
C SER A 10 10.51 14.92 -11.78
N LEU A 11 10.60 14.32 -12.98
CA LEU A 11 10.39 12.88 -13.19
C LEU A 11 11.44 12.02 -12.47
N ILE A 12 12.67 12.52 -12.33
CA ILE A 12 13.78 11.83 -11.64
C ILE A 12 13.74 12.06 -10.12
N LYS A 13 12.95 13.04 -9.64
CA LYS A 13 12.92 13.40 -8.23
C LYS A 13 12.13 12.37 -7.42
N VAL A 14 12.84 11.42 -6.85
CA VAL A 14 12.27 10.42 -5.95
C VAL A 14 11.78 11.11 -4.68
N ASN A 15 10.47 11.00 -4.40
CA ASN A 15 9.90 11.50 -3.16
C ASN A 15 10.20 10.50 -2.02
N THR A 16 11.33 10.71 -1.35
CA THR A 16 11.81 9.87 -0.24
C THR A 16 10.83 9.81 0.93
N MET A 17 9.97 10.82 1.10
CA MET A 17 8.94 10.86 2.16
C MET A 17 7.84 9.80 1.96
N LYS A 18 7.69 9.23 0.75
CA LYS A 18 6.72 8.16 0.46
C LYS A 18 7.30 6.76 0.63
N ILE A 19 8.59 6.62 0.96
CA ILE A 19 9.28 5.33 1.05
C ILE A 19 9.10 4.77 2.46
N ASP A 20 8.34 3.68 2.58
CA ASP A 20 8.28 2.88 3.82
C ASP A 20 9.37 1.80 3.78
N VAL A 21 10.57 2.16 4.26
CA VAL A 21 11.75 1.28 4.29
C VAL A 21 11.47 0.02 5.11
N ALA A 22 10.75 0.15 6.23
CA ALA A 22 10.42 -0.99 7.09
C ALA A 22 9.47 -1.97 6.40
N LYS A 23 8.51 -1.49 5.59
CA LYS A 23 7.68 -2.36 4.75
C LYS A 23 8.49 -3.05 3.66
N GLY A 24 9.39 -2.33 2.99
CA GLY A 24 10.28 -2.90 1.98
C GLY A 24 11.18 -4.00 2.55
N PHE A 25 11.78 -3.77 3.71
CA PHE A 25 12.62 -4.75 4.40
C PHE A 25 11.84 -6.01 4.81
N ARG A 26 10.63 -5.85 5.35
CA ARG A 26 9.73 -6.98 5.64
C ARG A 26 9.38 -7.77 4.40
N GLN A 27 9.11 -7.10 3.27
CA GLN A 27 8.84 -7.77 2.00
C GLN A 27 10.06 -8.55 1.50
N CYS A 28 11.25 -7.98 1.63
CA CYS A 28 12.50 -8.66 1.28
C CYS A 28 12.66 -9.96 2.08
N ILE A 29 12.50 -9.92 3.41
CA ILE A 29 12.57 -11.11 4.26
C ILE A 29 11.51 -12.14 3.86
N LEU A 30 10.26 -11.69 3.65
CA LEU A 30 9.13 -12.54 3.24
C LEU A 30 9.42 -13.31 1.95
N MET A 31 10.04 -12.66 0.96
CA MET A 31 10.37 -13.31 -0.31
C MET A 31 11.61 -14.20 -0.19
N LEU A 32 12.60 -13.80 0.62
CA LEU A 32 13.87 -14.51 0.75
C LEU A 32 13.71 -15.85 1.48
N ILE A 33 12.82 -15.94 2.47
CA ILE A 33 12.61 -17.17 3.24
C ILE A 33 12.16 -18.35 2.35
N PRO A 34 11.03 -18.28 1.60
CA PRO A 34 10.62 -19.39 0.74
C PRO A 34 11.60 -19.68 -0.38
N LEU A 35 12.26 -18.65 -0.91
CA LEU A 35 13.27 -18.81 -1.95
C LEU A 35 14.48 -19.59 -1.44
N PHE A 36 14.98 -19.25 -0.25
CA PHE A 36 16.10 -19.94 0.39
C PHE A 36 15.72 -21.37 0.77
N VAL A 37 14.51 -21.58 1.31
CA VAL A 37 13.98 -22.93 1.60
C VAL A 37 13.87 -23.76 0.33
N GLY A 38 13.38 -23.19 -0.77
CA GLY A 38 13.34 -23.86 -2.07
C GLY A 38 14.73 -24.22 -2.59
N TYR A 39 15.71 -23.32 -2.42
CA TYR A 39 17.09 -23.56 -2.81
C TYR A 39 17.71 -24.74 -2.05
N ILE A 40 17.65 -24.75 -0.71
CA ILE A 40 18.25 -25.81 0.12
C ILE A 40 17.55 -27.16 -0.03
N THR A 41 16.26 -27.17 -0.41
CA THR A 41 15.49 -28.40 -0.64
C THR A 41 15.59 -28.91 -2.07
N ASN A 42 16.38 -28.27 -2.96
CA ASN A 42 16.44 -28.54 -4.40
C ASN A 42 15.09 -28.35 -5.14
N HIS A 43 14.16 -27.59 -4.57
CA HIS A 43 12.87 -27.23 -5.17
C HIS A 43 12.79 -25.72 -5.42
N PHE A 44 13.79 -25.18 -6.13
CA PHE A 44 13.92 -23.73 -6.33
C PHE A 44 12.71 -23.11 -7.05
N SER A 45 12.18 -23.77 -8.09
CA SER A 45 10.99 -23.30 -8.81
C SER A 45 9.77 -23.18 -7.89
N THR A 46 9.54 -24.18 -7.05
CA THR A 46 8.48 -24.17 -6.03
C THR A 46 8.69 -23.06 -5.00
N GLY A 47 9.91 -22.91 -4.49
CA GLY A 47 10.26 -21.84 -3.56
C GLY A 47 10.04 -20.45 -4.16
N LEU A 48 10.32 -20.28 -5.46
CA LEU A 48 10.08 -19.04 -6.18
C LEU A 48 8.58 -18.76 -6.33
N LEU A 49 7.75 -19.77 -6.63
CA LEU A 49 6.29 -19.62 -6.70
C LEU A 49 5.68 -19.27 -5.33
N ILE A 50 6.20 -19.85 -4.25
CA ILE A 50 5.79 -19.47 -2.89
C ILE A 50 6.25 -18.04 -2.60
N ALA A 51 7.48 -17.67 -2.98
CA ALA A 51 8.01 -16.33 -2.77
C ALA A 51 7.18 -15.25 -3.52
N THR A 52 6.75 -15.50 -4.76
CA THR A 52 5.88 -14.57 -5.50
C THR A 52 4.49 -14.44 -4.85
N GLY A 53 3.99 -15.49 -4.21
CA GLY A 53 2.75 -15.42 -3.43
C GLY A 53 2.78 -14.42 -2.28
N THR A 54 3.97 -14.17 -1.72
CA THR A 54 4.13 -13.18 -0.65
C THR A 54 3.92 -11.73 -1.13
N LEU A 55 3.84 -11.48 -2.44
CA LEU A 55 3.50 -10.16 -3.00
C LEU A 55 2.12 -9.66 -2.56
N ALA A 56 1.24 -10.55 -2.08
CA ALA A 56 -0.01 -10.19 -1.41
C ALA A 56 0.21 -9.18 -0.26
N HIS A 57 1.33 -9.27 0.47
CA HIS A 57 1.66 -8.35 1.56
C HIS A 57 1.90 -6.90 1.07
N ILE A 58 2.30 -6.70 -0.19
CA ILE A 58 2.52 -5.35 -0.75
C ILE A 58 1.22 -4.56 -0.75
N TYR A 59 0.05 -5.21 -0.90
CA TYR A 59 -1.26 -4.56 -0.87
C TYR A 59 -1.68 -4.03 0.50
N VAL A 60 -0.94 -4.35 1.57
CA VAL A 60 -1.33 -3.99 2.94
C VAL A 60 -0.81 -2.59 3.28
N PHE A 61 -1.70 -1.60 3.29
CA PHE A 61 -1.38 -0.21 3.65
C PHE A 61 -2.35 0.32 4.68
N GLY A 62 -1.84 1.04 5.69
CA GLY A 62 -2.63 1.85 6.62
C GLY A 62 -3.86 1.14 7.22
N GLY A 63 -4.75 1.90 7.84
CA GLY A 63 -6.09 1.43 8.20
C GLY A 63 -6.18 0.41 9.35
N PRO A 64 -7.41 0.01 9.71
CA PRO A 64 -7.69 -0.88 10.82
C PRO A 64 -7.18 -2.31 10.54
N ALA A 65 -6.92 -3.07 11.60
CA ALA A 65 -6.47 -4.46 11.53
C ALA A 65 -7.33 -5.34 10.60
N GLN A 66 -8.65 -5.21 10.69
CA GLN A 66 -9.60 -5.97 9.88
C GLN A 66 -9.47 -5.65 8.37
N ALA A 67 -9.25 -4.38 8.01
CA ALA A 67 -9.07 -3.99 6.61
C ALA A 67 -7.78 -4.57 6.04
N LYS A 68 -6.68 -4.49 6.81
CA LYS A 68 -5.38 -5.09 6.42
C LYS A 68 -5.51 -6.58 6.15
N LEU A 69 -6.17 -7.31 7.05
CA LEU A 69 -6.39 -8.75 6.90
C LEU A 69 -7.29 -9.08 5.71
N ARG A 70 -8.37 -8.32 5.52
CA ARG A 70 -9.28 -8.52 4.39
C ARG A 70 -8.58 -8.33 3.06
N VAL A 71 -7.78 -7.27 2.94
CA VAL A 71 -7.02 -6.96 1.71
C VAL A 71 -5.99 -8.04 1.41
N VAL A 72 -5.17 -8.46 2.40
CA VAL A 72 -4.15 -9.49 2.14
C VAL A 72 -4.76 -10.84 1.78
N LEU A 73 -5.90 -11.20 2.38
CA LEU A 73 -6.60 -12.45 2.07
C LEU A 73 -7.21 -12.43 0.66
N PHE A 74 -7.88 -11.35 0.28
CA PHE A 74 -8.42 -11.22 -1.08
C PHE A 74 -7.30 -11.18 -2.13
N SER A 75 -6.21 -10.48 -1.86
CA SER A 75 -5.03 -10.50 -2.75
C SER A 75 -4.44 -11.89 -2.85
N THR A 76 -4.31 -12.62 -1.75
CA THR A 76 -3.80 -14.01 -1.74
C THR A 76 -4.65 -14.92 -2.63
N VAL A 77 -5.97 -14.90 -2.46
CA VAL A 77 -6.89 -15.73 -3.25
C VAL A 77 -6.83 -15.32 -4.72
N GLY A 78 -6.94 -14.02 -5.01
CA GLY A 78 -6.99 -13.56 -6.40
C GLY A 78 -5.67 -13.73 -7.15
N LEU A 79 -4.51 -13.56 -6.50
CA LEU A 79 -3.22 -13.90 -7.09
C LEU A 79 -3.19 -15.40 -7.43
N SER A 80 -3.56 -16.27 -6.47
CA SER A 80 -3.57 -17.72 -6.67
C SER A 80 -4.43 -18.14 -7.85
N ILE A 81 -5.65 -17.58 -7.96
CA ILE A 81 -6.55 -17.79 -9.09
C ILE A 81 -5.91 -17.28 -10.40
N ALA A 82 -5.26 -16.12 -10.38
CA ALA A 82 -4.58 -15.58 -11.56
C ALA A 82 -3.50 -16.54 -12.09
N MET A 83 -2.67 -17.14 -11.24
CA MET A 83 -1.69 -18.13 -11.67
C MET A 83 -2.32 -19.43 -12.18
N MET A 84 -3.39 -19.91 -11.53
CA MET A 84 -4.12 -21.10 -11.99
C MET A 84 -4.65 -20.86 -13.40
N LEU A 85 -5.35 -19.74 -13.62
CA LEU A 85 -5.93 -19.40 -14.91
C LEU A 85 -4.85 -19.15 -15.98
N GLY A 86 -3.75 -18.48 -15.62
CA GLY A 86 -2.62 -18.28 -16.54
C GLY A 86 -1.98 -19.61 -16.95
N THR A 87 -1.87 -20.56 -16.02
CA THR A 87 -1.31 -21.89 -16.31
C THR A 87 -2.24 -22.71 -17.20
N LEU A 88 -3.55 -22.68 -16.94
CA LEU A 88 -4.54 -23.40 -17.75
C LEU A 88 -4.61 -22.88 -19.20
N THR A 89 -4.35 -21.60 -19.39
CA THR A 89 -4.64 -20.92 -20.66
C THR A 89 -3.39 -20.65 -21.51
N VAL A 90 -2.21 -21.04 -21.02
CA VAL A 90 -0.92 -20.81 -21.69
C VAL A 90 -0.86 -21.37 -23.12
N ASN A 91 -1.61 -22.42 -23.42
CA ASN A 91 -1.68 -23.06 -24.75
C ASN A 91 -2.64 -22.39 -25.73
N GLN A 92 -3.42 -21.41 -25.27
CA GLN A 92 -4.49 -20.81 -26.04
C GLN A 92 -4.33 -19.28 -26.02
N PRO A 93 -3.47 -18.70 -26.89
CA PRO A 93 -3.11 -17.28 -26.83
C PRO A 93 -4.30 -16.31 -26.85
N LEU A 94 -5.36 -16.66 -27.60
CA LEU A 94 -6.57 -15.83 -27.66
C LEU A 94 -7.30 -15.79 -26.30
N ILE A 95 -7.52 -16.95 -25.68
CA ILE A 95 -8.18 -17.07 -24.38
C ILE A 95 -7.31 -16.46 -23.29
N PHE A 96 -5.99 -16.70 -23.36
CA PHE A 96 -5.01 -16.09 -22.47
C PHE A 96 -5.10 -14.55 -22.51
N GLY A 97 -5.12 -13.95 -23.70
CA GLY A 97 -5.22 -12.50 -23.86
C GLY A 97 -6.53 -11.91 -23.32
N VAL A 98 -7.66 -12.58 -23.58
CA VAL A 98 -8.97 -12.14 -23.05
C VAL A 98 -9.02 -12.24 -21.52
N LEU A 99 -8.54 -13.34 -20.94
CA LEU A 99 -8.51 -13.51 -19.49
C LEU A 99 -7.51 -12.56 -18.81
N LEU A 100 -6.39 -12.25 -19.46
CA LEU A 100 -5.45 -11.24 -19.00
C LEU A 100 -6.14 -9.88 -18.86
N LEU A 101 -6.97 -9.48 -19.83
CA LEU A 101 -7.76 -8.25 -19.74
C LEU A 101 -8.73 -8.29 -18.55
N ILE A 102 -9.45 -9.41 -18.38
CA ILE A 102 -10.40 -9.58 -17.27
C ILE A 102 -9.68 -9.47 -15.90
N ILE A 103 -8.56 -10.17 -15.74
CA ILE A 103 -7.73 -10.16 -14.51
C ILE A 103 -7.01 -8.83 -14.30
N THR A 104 -6.87 -8.02 -15.34
CA THR A 104 -6.36 -6.64 -15.21
C THR A 104 -7.45 -5.70 -14.72
N VAL A 105 -8.62 -5.73 -15.38
CA VAL A 105 -9.69 -4.75 -15.19
C VAL A 105 -10.42 -4.98 -13.87
N ILE A 106 -10.78 -6.22 -13.53
CA ILE A 106 -11.57 -6.50 -12.33
C ILE A 106 -10.83 -6.08 -11.05
N PRO A 107 -9.60 -6.54 -10.77
CA PRO A 107 -8.84 -6.06 -9.62
C PRO A 107 -8.63 -4.55 -9.66
N TYR A 108 -8.29 -3.97 -10.83
CA TYR A 108 -8.10 -2.52 -10.94
C TYR A 108 -9.31 -1.75 -10.42
N TYR A 109 -10.52 -2.10 -10.88
CA TYR A 109 -11.75 -1.46 -10.43
C TYR A 109 -12.02 -1.73 -8.95
N ILE A 110 -11.86 -2.96 -8.46
CA ILE A 110 -12.07 -3.28 -7.04
C ILE A 110 -11.14 -2.44 -6.15
N PHE A 111 -9.83 -2.42 -6.44
CA PHE A 111 -8.85 -1.67 -5.65
C PHE A 111 -9.08 -0.16 -5.74
N SER A 112 -9.43 0.35 -6.92
CA SER A 112 -9.74 1.78 -7.12
C SER A 112 -11.01 2.19 -6.39
N SER A 113 -12.09 1.42 -6.49
CA SER A 113 -13.37 1.72 -5.82
C SER A 113 -13.27 1.62 -4.30
N LEU A 114 -12.45 0.71 -3.79
CA LEU A 114 -12.20 0.57 -2.35
C LEU A 114 -11.13 1.54 -1.82
N ASN A 115 -10.57 2.41 -2.67
CA ASN A 115 -9.48 3.34 -2.33
C ASN A 115 -8.30 2.65 -1.61
N ILE A 116 -8.01 1.39 -1.97
CA ILE A 116 -6.91 0.64 -1.36
C ILE A 116 -5.61 1.17 -1.96
N PRO A 117 -4.71 1.75 -1.16
CA PRO A 117 -3.41 2.17 -1.64
C PRO A 117 -2.64 0.93 -2.11
N GLY A 118 -2.01 0.96 -3.28
CA GLY A 118 -1.21 -0.18 -3.74
C GLY A 118 -0.94 -0.20 -5.23
N PRO A 119 -0.28 -1.26 -5.73
CA PRO A 119 0.10 -1.42 -7.13
C PRO A 119 -1.10 -1.76 -8.03
N SER A 120 -2.34 -1.57 -7.56
CA SER A 120 -3.57 -1.89 -8.28
C SER A 120 -3.55 -3.31 -8.87
N SER A 121 -3.77 -3.49 -10.17
CA SER A 121 -3.77 -4.82 -10.81
C SER A 121 -2.40 -5.37 -11.19
N ILE A 122 -1.29 -4.63 -11.00
CA ILE A 122 0.03 -4.99 -11.56
C ILE A 122 0.48 -6.39 -11.15
N PHE A 123 0.39 -6.76 -9.87
CA PHE A 123 0.83 -8.09 -9.44
C PHE A 123 -0.11 -9.22 -9.87
N PHE A 124 -1.38 -8.92 -10.16
CA PHE A 124 -2.30 -9.91 -10.76
C PHE A 124 -1.91 -10.19 -12.21
N ILE A 125 -1.53 -9.15 -12.96
CA ILE A 125 -0.98 -9.29 -14.32
C ILE A 125 0.29 -10.14 -14.29
N VAL A 126 1.20 -9.85 -13.36
CA VAL A 126 2.45 -10.61 -13.21
C VAL A 126 2.15 -12.06 -12.84
N ALA A 127 1.28 -12.33 -11.87
CA ALA A 127 0.91 -13.67 -11.46
C ALA A 127 0.24 -14.47 -12.60
N PHE A 128 -0.64 -13.84 -13.38
CA PHE A 128 -1.27 -14.48 -14.53
C PHE A 128 -0.29 -14.75 -15.68
N SER A 129 0.68 -13.85 -15.89
CA SER A 129 1.63 -13.95 -17.01
C SER A 129 2.86 -14.81 -16.72
N LEU A 130 3.16 -15.07 -15.44
CA LEU A 130 4.31 -15.87 -15.02
C LEU A 130 4.38 -17.27 -15.68
N PRO A 131 3.26 -18.02 -15.84
CA PRO A 131 3.24 -19.33 -16.50
C PRO A 131 3.77 -19.36 -17.93
N ILE A 132 3.81 -18.24 -18.67
CA ILE A 132 4.40 -18.19 -20.02
C ILE A 132 5.89 -18.58 -19.98
N ASN A 133 6.57 -18.32 -18.87
CA ASN A 133 8.00 -18.61 -18.70
C ASN A 133 8.25 -19.95 -18.00
N LEU A 134 7.20 -20.72 -17.72
CA LEU A 134 7.30 -22.05 -17.11
C LEU A 134 7.05 -23.13 -18.16
N PRO A 135 7.48 -24.38 -17.90
CA PRO A 135 7.09 -25.51 -18.73
C PRO A 135 5.57 -25.55 -18.90
N VAL A 136 5.15 -25.79 -20.15
CA VAL A 136 3.74 -25.93 -20.50
C VAL A 136 3.21 -27.22 -19.87
N ALA A 137 2.43 -27.08 -18.81
CA ALA A 137 1.77 -28.16 -18.09
C ALA A 137 0.48 -27.62 -17.44
N PRO A 138 -0.64 -27.56 -18.16
CA PRO A 138 -1.93 -27.09 -17.63
C PRO A 138 -2.40 -27.87 -16.39
N GLU A 139 -2.05 -29.14 -16.28
CA GLU A 139 -2.32 -30.01 -15.14
C GLU A 139 -1.69 -29.51 -13.83
N ASP A 140 -0.57 -28.78 -13.92
CA ASP A 140 0.09 -28.18 -12.75
C ASP A 140 -0.62 -26.93 -12.24
N ALA A 141 -1.70 -26.47 -12.89
CA ALA A 141 -2.36 -25.21 -12.54
C ALA A 141 -2.70 -25.15 -11.05
N LEU A 142 -3.30 -26.21 -10.52
CA LEU A 142 -3.65 -26.30 -9.10
C LEU A 142 -2.40 -26.24 -8.22
N TYR A 143 -1.35 -27.00 -8.55
CA TYR A 143 -0.09 -27.01 -7.80
C TYR A 143 0.57 -25.62 -7.76
N ARG A 144 0.70 -24.97 -8.92
CA ARG A 144 1.31 -23.64 -9.04
C ARG A 144 0.50 -22.58 -8.30
N GLY A 145 -0.83 -22.64 -8.40
CA GLY A 145 -1.73 -21.79 -7.65
C GLY A 145 -1.64 -22.00 -6.13
N LEU A 146 -1.58 -23.26 -5.68
CA LEU A 146 -1.43 -23.61 -4.27
C LEU A 146 -0.09 -23.16 -3.68
N CYS A 147 1.01 -23.29 -4.43
CA CYS A 147 2.31 -22.76 -4.01
C CYS A 147 2.22 -21.26 -3.73
N MET A 148 1.59 -20.52 -4.63
CA MET A 148 1.43 -19.09 -4.46
C MET A 148 0.43 -18.73 -3.34
N PHE A 149 -0.60 -19.55 -3.14
CA PHE A 149 -1.52 -19.43 -2.00
C PHE A 149 -0.81 -19.59 -0.66
N ILE A 150 0.10 -20.57 -0.54
CA ILE A 150 0.95 -20.77 0.64
C ILE A 150 1.80 -19.50 0.90
N GLY A 151 2.38 -18.92 -0.15
CA GLY A 151 3.09 -17.64 -0.04
C GLY A 151 2.21 -16.50 0.51
N GLY A 152 0.97 -16.42 0.04
CA GLY A 152 -0.01 -15.46 0.54
C GLY A 152 -0.45 -15.72 1.99
N ILE A 153 -0.51 -16.98 2.43
CA ILE A 153 -0.71 -17.32 3.84
C ILE A 153 0.46 -16.82 4.69
N ILE A 154 1.71 -17.02 4.25
CA ILE A 154 2.90 -16.51 4.96
C ILE A 154 2.84 -14.98 5.07
N ALA A 155 2.48 -14.30 3.97
CA ALA A 155 2.21 -12.86 3.99
C ALA A 155 1.13 -12.47 5.00
N THR A 156 0.04 -13.23 5.09
CA THR A 156 -1.06 -12.99 6.04
C THR A 156 -0.58 -13.16 7.49
N LEU A 157 0.21 -14.19 7.79
CA LEU A 157 0.81 -14.40 9.11
C LEU A 157 1.70 -13.21 9.51
N MET A 158 2.46 -12.65 8.57
CA MET A 158 3.27 -11.46 8.84
C MET A 158 2.42 -10.22 9.15
N VAL A 159 1.25 -10.09 8.52
CA VAL A 159 0.28 -9.02 8.85
C VAL A 159 -0.26 -9.20 10.25
N ILE A 160 -0.65 -10.43 10.62
CA ILE A 160 -1.14 -10.75 11.98
C ILE A 160 -0.06 -10.43 13.02
N LEU A 161 1.17 -10.88 12.79
CA LEU A 161 2.30 -10.61 13.68
C LEU A 161 2.56 -9.10 13.83
N THR A 162 2.54 -8.36 12.71
CA THR A 162 2.69 -6.90 12.73
C THR A 162 1.58 -6.24 13.55
N ILE A 163 0.34 -6.70 13.40
CA ILE A 163 -0.81 -6.18 14.17
C ILE A 163 -0.64 -6.49 15.66
N ALA A 164 -0.25 -7.71 16.02
CA ALA A 164 -0.06 -8.14 17.41
C ALA A 164 1.05 -7.35 18.12
N ILE A 165 2.14 -7.03 17.41
CA ILE A 165 3.24 -6.22 17.96
C ILE A 165 2.85 -4.72 18.04
N SER A 166 1.92 -4.26 17.21
CA SER A 166 1.49 -2.86 17.18
C SER A 166 0.54 -2.55 18.35
N ARG A 167 1.07 -1.93 19.41
CA ARG A 167 0.27 -1.47 20.58
C ARG A 167 -0.64 -0.26 20.28
N GLU A 168 -0.37 0.49 19.21
CA GLU A 168 -1.16 1.67 18.84
C GLU A 168 -2.23 1.34 17.79
N THR A 169 -3.47 1.79 18.00
CA THR A 169 -4.54 1.68 17.01
C THR A 169 -4.24 2.55 15.79
N ALA A 170 -4.72 2.15 14.61
CA ALA A 170 -4.53 2.91 13.37
C ALA A 170 -4.97 4.38 13.50
N GLU A 171 -6.05 4.61 14.24
CA GLU A 171 -6.61 5.93 14.55
C GLU A 171 -5.67 6.79 15.40
N MET A 172 -5.03 6.22 16.43
CA MET A 172 -4.05 6.94 17.25
C MET A 172 -2.80 7.31 16.45
N LYS A 173 -2.38 6.40 15.55
CA LYS A 173 -1.23 6.64 14.68
C LYS A 173 -1.50 7.77 13.66
N ALA A 174 -2.72 7.86 13.13
CA ALA A 174 -3.12 8.95 12.23
C ALA A 174 -3.02 10.32 12.93
N ILE A 175 -3.58 10.45 14.13
CA ILE A 175 -3.50 11.70 14.91
C ILE A 175 -2.06 12.06 15.26
N LYS A 176 -1.25 11.08 15.69
CA LYS A 176 0.17 11.32 16.02
C LYS A 176 0.95 11.85 14.80
N ASN A 177 0.62 11.38 13.60
CA ASN A 177 1.17 11.92 12.37
C ASN A 177 0.69 13.36 12.11
N ASP A 178 -0.59 13.66 12.33
CA ASP A 178 -1.13 15.02 12.20
C ASP A 178 -0.39 16.01 13.11
N PHE A 179 -0.19 15.67 14.39
CA PHE A 179 0.54 16.54 15.32
C PHE A 179 2.04 16.62 15.03
N ASN A 180 2.68 15.54 14.56
CA ASN A 180 4.06 15.60 14.09
C ASN A 180 4.22 16.51 12.87
N MET A 181 3.21 16.56 12.00
CA MET A 181 3.17 17.47 10.85
C MET A 181 3.10 18.93 11.30
N ILE A 182 2.21 19.23 12.24
CA ILE A 182 2.11 20.57 12.85
C ILE A 182 3.45 20.97 13.45
N LYS A 183 4.12 20.05 14.16
CA LYS A 183 5.46 20.30 14.70
C LYS A 183 6.47 20.67 13.61
N GLN A 184 6.45 19.97 12.46
CA GLN A 184 7.33 20.29 11.33
C GLN A 184 6.98 21.63 10.67
N LEU A 185 5.70 22.00 10.61
CA LEU A 185 5.25 23.30 10.11
C LEU A 185 5.72 24.44 10.99
N VAL A 186 5.53 24.32 12.32
CA VAL A 186 5.99 25.31 13.30
C VAL A 186 7.50 25.45 13.25
N HIS A 187 8.24 24.35 13.15
CA HIS A 187 9.70 24.40 13.08
C HIS A 187 10.22 25.10 11.82
N ASN A 188 9.51 24.97 10.70
CA ASN A 188 9.87 25.60 9.44
C ASN A 188 9.17 26.94 9.19
N PHE A 189 8.47 27.49 10.19
CA PHE A 189 7.60 28.67 10.04
C PHE A 189 8.33 29.91 9.51
N ASP A 190 9.59 30.11 9.92
CA ASP A 190 10.37 31.28 9.53
C ASP A 190 10.97 31.20 8.12
N ASN A 191 10.97 30.01 7.48
CA ASN A 191 11.54 29.83 6.15
C ASN A 191 10.40 29.63 5.11
N PRO A 192 10.11 30.63 4.27
CA PRO A 192 8.93 30.60 3.38
C PRO A 192 8.95 29.43 2.39
N ASP A 193 10.11 29.08 1.82
CA ASP A 193 10.25 27.96 0.87
C ASP A 193 10.10 26.59 1.56
N ALA A 194 10.58 26.47 2.79
CA ALA A 194 10.48 25.25 3.58
C ALA A 194 9.05 25.07 4.13
N PHE A 195 8.42 26.15 4.57
CA PHE A 195 7.04 26.16 5.03
C PHE A 195 6.05 25.82 3.92
N GLN A 196 6.21 26.39 2.72
CA GLN A 196 5.33 26.09 1.59
C GLN A 196 5.36 24.60 1.22
N LYS A 197 6.55 23.98 1.22
CA LYS A 197 6.71 22.53 1.01
C LYS A 197 6.09 21.70 2.14
N ALA A 198 6.32 22.11 3.40
CA ALA A 198 5.72 21.45 4.56
C ALA A 198 4.19 21.54 4.55
N SER A 199 3.62 22.67 4.11
CA SER A 199 2.17 22.89 4.01
C SER A 199 1.53 22.01 2.93
N GLN A 200 2.12 21.92 1.73
CA GLN A 200 1.64 20.99 0.69
C GLN A 200 1.67 19.53 1.17
N PHE A 201 2.70 19.15 1.92
CA PHE A 201 2.80 17.82 2.51
C PHE A 201 1.76 17.61 3.61
N ALA A 202 1.51 18.62 4.44
CA ALA A 202 0.51 18.60 5.49
C ALA A 202 -0.91 18.38 4.94
N VAL A 203 -1.29 19.09 3.87
CA VAL A 203 -2.59 18.87 3.19
C VAL A 203 -2.76 17.42 2.75
N THR A 204 -1.70 16.83 2.20
CA THR A 204 -1.72 15.43 1.75
C THR A 204 -1.81 14.47 2.95
N ALA A 205 -1.12 14.77 4.05
CA ALA A 205 -1.16 13.97 5.27
C ALA A 205 -2.54 14.03 5.94
N PHE A 206 -3.14 15.21 6.09
CA PHE A 206 -4.49 15.37 6.62
C PHE A 206 -5.53 14.63 5.79
N ARG A 207 -5.47 14.72 4.44
CA ARG A 207 -6.33 13.92 3.55
C ARG A 207 -6.16 12.42 3.75
N ASN A 208 -4.94 11.95 3.99
CA ASN A 208 -4.70 10.54 4.28
C ASN A 208 -5.24 10.13 5.66
N SER A 209 -5.12 11.00 6.67
CA SER A 209 -5.69 10.80 8.00
C SER A 209 -7.23 10.77 7.95
N ASP A 210 -7.86 11.66 7.19
CA ASP A 210 -9.30 11.65 6.92
C ASP A 210 -9.75 10.33 6.31
N ASN A 211 -9.09 9.90 5.22
CA ASN A 211 -9.39 8.62 4.58
C ASN A 211 -9.21 7.45 5.56
N GLN A 212 -8.20 7.50 6.43
CA GLN A 212 -7.99 6.47 7.45
C GLN A 212 -9.08 6.47 8.53
N LEU A 213 -9.54 7.62 9.01
CA LEU A 213 -10.62 7.75 10.00
C LEU A 213 -11.98 7.32 9.41
N ILE A 214 -12.25 7.69 8.17
CA ILE A 214 -13.48 7.30 7.46
C ILE A 214 -13.49 5.78 7.21
N THR A 215 -12.38 5.20 6.74
CA THR A 215 -12.29 3.77 6.43
C THR A 215 -12.11 2.88 7.67
N SER A 216 -11.63 3.41 8.80
CA SER A 216 -11.54 2.67 10.06
C SER A 216 -12.84 2.65 10.86
N SER A 217 -13.74 3.62 10.62
CA SER A 217 -14.96 3.77 11.39
C SER A 217 -16.11 2.90 10.85
N THR A 218 -16.45 1.84 11.58
CA THR A 218 -17.73 1.11 11.41
C THR A 218 -18.87 1.91 12.03
N ALA A 219 -20.13 1.67 11.61
CA ALA A 219 -21.32 2.34 12.15
C ALA A 219 -21.39 2.28 13.69
N LYS A 220 -20.92 1.17 14.28
CA LYS A 220 -20.81 0.95 15.73
C LYS A 220 -19.63 1.70 16.38
N SER A 221 -18.53 1.93 15.65
CA SER A 221 -17.34 2.65 16.12
C SER A 221 -17.59 4.17 16.20
N LYS A 222 -18.41 4.73 15.29
CA LYS A 222 -18.73 6.17 15.27
C LYS A 222 -19.39 6.70 16.55
N GLY A 223 -20.09 5.83 17.29
CA GLY A 223 -20.70 6.16 18.58
C GLY A 223 -19.79 5.97 19.80
N SER A 224 -18.56 5.49 19.61
CA SER A 224 -17.63 5.27 20.73
C SER A 224 -17.07 6.60 21.24
N PRO A 225 -17.08 6.86 22.57
CA PRO A 225 -16.48 8.07 23.15
C PRO A 225 -15.01 8.25 22.77
N ARG A 226 -14.28 7.15 22.57
CA ARG A 226 -12.87 7.17 22.16
C ARG A 226 -12.71 7.66 20.72
N PHE A 227 -13.58 7.23 19.81
CA PHE A 227 -13.56 7.68 18.42
C PHE A 227 -13.94 9.16 18.30
N GLN A 228 -14.94 9.61 19.07
CA GLN A 228 -15.31 11.02 19.14
C GLN A 228 -14.15 11.90 19.64
N ARG A 229 -13.43 11.47 20.68
CA ARG A 229 -12.24 12.18 21.17
C ARG A 229 -11.14 12.27 20.11
N ILE A 230 -10.98 11.21 19.32
CA ILE A 230 -10.02 11.16 18.21
C ILE A 230 -10.42 12.14 17.10
N LEU A 231 -11.71 12.18 16.74
CA LEU A 231 -12.24 13.11 15.77
C LEU A 231 -12.06 14.57 16.20
N LEU A 232 -12.31 14.87 17.48
CA LEU A 232 -12.09 16.21 18.05
C LEU A 232 -10.61 16.63 17.93
N LEU A 233 -9.67 15.73 18.29
CA LEU A 233 -8.24 16.01 18.16
C LEU A 233 -7.80 16.26 16.71
N HIS A 234 -8.35 15.50 15.76
CA HIS A 234 -8.10 15.72 14.33
C HIS A 234 -8.61 17.09 13.87
N ASN A 235 -9.82 17.46 14.25
CA ASN A 235 -10.38 18.78 13.93
C ASN A 235 -9.57 19.92 14.56
N THR A 236 -9.10 19.76 15.80
CA THR A 236 -8.21 20.75 16.44
C THR A 236 -6.90 20.87 15.67
N ALA A 237 -6.32 19.77 15.20
CA ALA A 237 -5.10 19.78 14.39
C ALA A 237 -5.29 20.51 13.05
N GLN A 238 -6.43 20.30 12.37
CA GLN A 238 -6.79 21.05 11.16
C GLN A 238 -6.98 22.55 11.44
N GLY A 239 -7.58 22.90 12.58
CA GLY A 239 -7.72 24.30 13.03
C GLY A 239 -6.37 24.98 13.20
N ILE A 240 -5.44 24.36 13.95
CA ILE A 240 -4.07 24.88 14.14
C ILE A 240 -3.35 25.04 12.80
N PHE A 241 -3.52 24.09 11.87
CA PHE A 241 -2.93 24.19 10.53
C PHE A 241 -3.45 25.41 9.76
N SER A 242 -4.76 25.67 9.81
CA SER A 242 -5.37 26.84 9.17
C SER A 242 -4.85 28.15 9.74
N GLU A 243 -4.73 28.25 11.07
CA GLU A 243 -4.18 29.44 11.73
C GLU A 243 -2.71 29.68 11.34
N LEU A 244 -1.89 28.62 11.29
CA LEU A 244 -0.49 28.73 10.87
C LEU A 244 -0.34 29.20 9.42
N LEU A 245 -1.26 28.81 8.54
CA LEU A 245 -1.28 29.31 7.16
C LEU A 245 -1.60 30.81 7.12
N GLU A 246 -2.65 31.23 7.82
CA GLU A 246 -3.08 32.63 7.88
C GLU A 246 -1.99 33.53 8.48
N LEU A 247 -1.33 33.08 9.55
CA LEU A 247 -0.24 33.83 10.19
C LEU A 247 0.98 34.00 9.29
N ASN A 248 1.34 32.97 8.51
CA ASN A 248 2.46 33.09 7.57
C ASN A 248 2.12 34.01 6.38
N GLU A 249 0.89 33.94 5.86
CA GLU A 249 0.43 34.85 4.80
C GLU A 249 0.47 36.32 5.26
N LYS A 250 0.02 36.60 6.49
CA LYS A 250 0.12 37.93 7.13
C LYS A 250 1.58 38.37 7.31
N LYS A 251 2.48 37.48 7.74
CA LYS A 251 3.91 37.79 7.87
C LYS A 251 4.55 38.13 6.53
N CYS A 252 4.26 37.37 5.47
CA CYS A 252 4.75 37.64 4.12
C CYS A 252 4.22 38.97 3.54
N THR A 253 2.97 39.33 3.82
CA THR A 253 2.37 40.60 3.37
C THR A 253 2.82 41.82 4.17
N THR A 254 3.30 41.65 5.41
CA THR A 254 3.83 42.74 6.25
C THR A 254 5.30 43.07 5.94
N ILE A 255 6.02 42.16 5.27
CA ILE A 255 7.45 42.31 4.91
C ILE A 255 7.63 42.79 3.45
N ALA A 256 6.54 42.86 2.67
CA ALA A 256 6.51 43.42 1.31
C ALA A 256 6.14 44.91 1.32
#